data_AF-A0A9C8KVH4-F1
#
_entry.id   AF-A0A9C8KVH4-F1
#
_cell.length_a   1.000
_cell.length_b   1.000
_cell.length_c   1.000
_cell.angle_alpha   90.00
_cell.angle_beta   90.00
_cell.angle_gamma   90.00
#
_symmetry.space_group_name_H-M   'P 1'
#
loop_
_entity.id
_entity.type
_entity.pdbx_description
1 polymer ?
#
loop_
_entity_poly.entity_id
_entity_poly.type
_entity_poly.pdbx_seq_one_letter_code
_entity_poly.pdbx_strand_id
1 'polypeptide(L)'
;MKSTKYYCNTLLLILLFSSCTPIPDRRVLLKDDLRPPVFVGVDVHHQRQISLHFSEPVFFEKNDFHATPSLEVESFSTEAEELKINLAADMSPGQEYALSLTVSDAARNSHSLLCRFFGYNPRVPELLLNEITTQGSTSNPDKVELKVLSPGNTAGVVVYEGTRDFFDHYKVLPPVEVETGDYLVIHFRPSGTEDEVDERESKIECRAEDASDYGWDFWVEGGGGLSGNNGVISVYR
;
A
#
# COMPACT_ATOMS: atom_id res chain seq x y z
N MET A 1 91.25 7.41 -5.77
CA MET A 1 90.37 6.48 -6.51
C MET A 1 89.59 5.48 -5.63
N LYS A 2 89.18 5.81 -4.38
CA LYS A 2 88.36 4.91 -3.53
C LYS A 2 86.95 5.45 -3.18
N SER A 3 86.63 6.70 -3.51
CA SER A 3 85.38 7.37 -3.09
C SER A 3 84.16 7.00 -3.97
N THR A 4 84.36 6.80 -5.28
CA THR A 4 83.26 6.59 -6.26
C THR A 4 82.52 5.26 -6.09
N LYS A 5 83.14 4.24 -5.49
CA LYS A 5 82.51 2.92 -5.29
C LYS A 5 81.47 2.89 -4.16
N TYR A 6 81.60 3.76 -3.16
CA TYR A 6 80.66 3.81 -2.04
C TYR A 6 79.34 4.48 -2.43
N TYR A 7 79.38 5.57 -3.19
CA TYR A 7 78.18 6.26 -3.67
C TYR A 7 77.31 5.39 -4.60
N CYS A 8 77.92 4.54 -5.42
CA CYS A 8 77.20 3.64 -6.31
C CYS A 8 76.43 2.54 -5.53
N ASN A 9 77.03 1.99 -4.47
CA ASN A 9 76.36 1.01 -3.61
C ASN A 9 75.24 1.62 -2.75
N THR A 10 75.40 2.86 -2.29
CA THR A 10 74.34 3.54 -1.52
C THR A 10 73.15 3.92 -2.41
N LEU A 11 73.40 4.34 -3.66
CA LEU A 11 72.33 4.66 -4.62
C LEU A 11 71.53 3.41 -5.04
N LEU A 12 72.20 2.26 -5.16
CA LEU A 12 71.57 0.98 -5.47
C LEU A 12 70.68 0.47 -4.34
N LEU A 13 71.05 0.74 -3.08
CA LEU A 13 70.25 0.36 -1.90
C LEU A 13 68.95 1.18 -1.80
N ILE A 14 68.99 2.48 -2.13
CA ILE A 14 67.81 3.37 -2.07
C ILE A 14 66.79 3.00 -3.17
N LEU A 15 67.24 2.54 -4.34
CA LEU A 15 66.37 2.08 -5.43
C LEU A 15 65.65 0.76 -5.11
N LEU A 16 66.16 -0.06 -4.18
CA LEU A 16 65.52 -1.30 -3.76
C LEU A 16 64.38 -1.11 -2.75
N PHE A 17 64.29 0.07 -2.10
CA PHE A 17 63.15 0.41 -1.22
C PHE A 17 62.02 1.15 -1.96
N SER A 18 62.18 1.40 -3.25
CA SER A 18 61.13 1.91 -4.15
C SER A 18 60.27 0.78 -4.73
N SER A 19 60.06 -0.30 -3.97
CA SER A 19 59.09 -1.32 -4.38
C SER A 19 57.69 -0.74 -4.22
N CYS A 20 57.02 -0.47 -5.35
CA CYS A 20 55.59 -0.18 -5.36
C CYS A 20 54.86 -1.28 -4.56
N THR A 21 54.16 -0.88 -3.50
CA THR A 21 53.16 -1.75 -2.91
C THR A 21 52.20 -2.16 -4.03
N PRO A 22 51.89 -3.46 -4.19
CA PRO A 22 50.92 -3.89 -5.18
C PRO A 22 49.62 -3.13 -4.93
N ILE A 23 49.12 -2.45 -5.97
CA ILE A 23 47.83 -1.78 -5.92
C ILE A 23 46.83 -2.83 -5.43
N PRO A 24 46.14 -2.60 -4.29
CA PRO A 24 45.18 -3.56 -3.78
C PRO A 24 44.19 -3.91 -4.88
N ASP A 25 43.96 -5.20 -5.11
CA ASP A 25 43.00 -5.63 -6.13
C ASP A 25 41.59 -5.22 -5.71
N ARG A 26 41.15 -4.05 -6.17
CA ARG A 26 39.82 -3.50 -5.88
C ARG A 26 38.70 -4.32 -6.51
N ARG A 27 38.99 -5.30 -7.38
CA ARG A 27 37.99 -6.22 -7.91
C ARG A 27 37.42 -7.15 -6.84
N VAL A 28 38.09 -7.29 -5.70
CA VAL A 28 37.52 -8.00 -4.53
C VAL A 28 36.24 -7.31 -4.04
N LEU A 29 36.17 -5.97 -4.10
CA LEU A 29 34.96 -5.20 -3.74
C LEU A 29 33.79 -5.41 -4.71
N LEU A 30 34.05 -5.95 -5.91
CA LEU A 30 33.02 -6.27 -6.91
C LEU A 30 32.52 -7.71 -6.79
N LYS A 31 33.09 -8.52 -5.88
CA LYS A 31 32.60 -9.87 -5.58
C LYS A 31 31.47 -9.87 -4.55
N ASP A 32 31.40 -8.84 -3.72
CA ASP A 32 30.38 -8.70 -2.70
C ASP A 32 29.08 -8.22 -3.33
N ASP A 33 27.93 -8.69 -2.84
CA ASP A 33 26.65 -8.14 -3.26
C ASP A 33 26.50 -6.72 -2.71
N LEU A 34 26.31 -5.76 -3.60
CA LEU A 34 26.19 -4.34 -3.27
C LEU A 34 24.75 -3.84 -3.42
N ARG A 35 23.82 -4.73 -3.80
CA ARG A 35 22.43 -4.35 -4.02
C ARG A 35 21.64 -4.61 -2.75
N PRO A 36 20.90 -3.62 -2.24
CA PRO A 36 20.00 -3.86 -1.13
C PRO A 36 18.78 -4.68 -1.58
N PRO A 37 18.11 -5.34 -0.62
CA PRO A 37 16.86 -6.03 -0.87
C PRO A 37 15.83 -5.04 -1.41
N VAL A 38 15.11 -5.42 -2.46
CA VAL A 38 14.08 -4.59 -3.10
C VAL A 38 12.72 -4.97 -2.53
N PHE A 39 11.97 -3.98 -2.05
CA PHE A 39 10.57 -4.18 -1.66
C PHE A 39 9.70 -4.46 -2.89
N VAL A 40 8.96 -5.56 -2.85
CA VAL A 40 8.08 -6.04 -3.93
C VAL A 40 6.62 -5.68 -3.65
N GLY A 41 6.15 -5.86 -2.41
CA GLY A 41 4.76 -5.63 -2.07
C GLY A 41 4.42 -5.93 -0.61
N VAL A 42 3.21 -5.54 -0.22
CA VAL A 42 2.63 -5.78 1.10
C VAL A 42 1.25 -6.40 0.93
N ASP A 43 0.98 -7.44 1.71
CA ASP A 43 -0.27 -8.16 1.72
C ASP A 43 -0.83 -8.29 3.14
N VAL A 44 -2.15 -8.21 3.26
CA VAL A 44 -2.86 -8.34 4.53
C VAL A 44 -4.00 -9.33 4.36
N HIS A 45 -3.80 -10.54 4.88
CA HIS A 45 -4.77 -11.64 4.79
C HIS A 45 -5.49 -11.94 6.11
N HIS A 46 -5.09 -11.28 7.21
CA HIS A 46 -5.65 -11.49 8.53
C HIS A 46 -5.63 -10.19 9.34
N GLN A 47 -6.53 -10.06 10.32
CA GLN A 47 -6.67 -8.86 11.16
C GLN A 47 -5.44 -8.49 11.99
N ARG A 48 -4.48 -9.42 12.13
CA ARG A 48 -3.29 -9.28 12.98
C ARG A 48 -2.00 -9.63 12.27
N GLN A 49 -2.01 -9.81 10.96
CA GLN A 49 -0.83 -10.24 10.23
C GLN A 49 -0.63 -9.39 8.98
N ILE A 50 0.61 -8.94 8.81
CA ILE A 50 1.08 -8.23 7.63
C ILE A 50 2.21 -9.07 7.02
N SER A 51 2.14 -9.31 5.72
CA SER A 51 3.20 -9.95 4.94
C SER A 51 3.88 -8.90 4.06
N LEU A 52 5.20 -8.78 4.16
CA LEU A 52 6.00 -7.96 3.26
C LEU A 52 6.88 -8.85 2.39
N HIS A 53 6.89 -8.58 1.09
CA HIS A 53 7.64 -9.35 0.10
C HIS A 53 8.85 -8.55 -0.39
N PHE A 54 9.99 -9.22 -0.46
CA PHE A 54 11.26 -8.65 -0.92
C PHE A 54 11.84 -9.46 -2.08
N SER A 55 12.88 -8.95 -2.72
CA SER A 55 13.59 -9.66 -3.82
C SER A 55 14.57 -10.74 -3.34
N GLU A 56 14.85 -10.78 -2.04
CA GLU A 56 15.79 -11.69 -1.41
C GLU A 56 15.51 -11.79 0.10
N PRO A 57 16.11 -12.77 0.82
CA PRO A 57 15.93 -12.89 2.25
C PRO A 57 16.42 -11.69 3.06
N VAL A 58 15.63 -11.30 4.05
CA VAL A 58 15.90 -10.13 4.89
C VAL A 58 16.00 -10.46 6.37
N PHE A 59 16.77 -9.63 7.07
CA PHE A 59 16.83 -9.49 8.51
C PHE A 59 16.09 -8.22 8.91
N PHE A 60 15.28 -8.33 9.96
CA PHE A 60 14.42 -7.28 10.46
C PHE A 60 14.51 -7.22 11.98
N GLU A 61 14.53 -6.01 12.52
CA GLU A 61 14.46 -5.76 13.96
C GLU A 61 13.14 -5.08 14.33
N LYS A 62 12.50 -5.55 15.41
CA LYS A 62 11.21 -5.01 15.88
C LYS A 62 11.24 -3.49 16.11
N ASN A 63 12.39 -2.93 16.51
CA ASN A 63 12.54 -1.50 16.79
C ASN A 63 12.49 -0.62 15.53
N ASP A 64 12.70 -1.20 14.35
CA ASP A 64 12.64 -0.47 13.08
C ASP A 64 11.21 -0.32 12.57
N PHE A 65 10.24 -1.01 13.16
CA PHE A 65 8.84 -0.95 12.74
C PHE A 65 8.11 0.26 13.34
N HIS A 66 7.53 1.06 12.44
CA HIS A 66 6.65 2.16 12.80
C HIS A 66 5.43 2.16 11.89
N ALA A 67 4.24 2.22 12.48
CA ALA A 67 2.99 2.38 11.75
C ALA A 67 2.24 3.64 12.22
N THR A 68 1.51 4.28 11.31
CA THR A 68 0.57 5.36 11.63
C THR A 68 -0.77 5.07 10.95
N PRO A 69 -1.88 4.83 11.68
CA PRO A 69 -1.99 4.77 13.15
C PRO A 69 -1.08 3.71 13.81
N SER A 70 -0.80 3.88 15.11
CA SER A 70 0.14 3.02 15.83
C SER A 70 -0.31 1.56 15.86
N LEU A 71 0.62 0.65 15.55
CA LEU A 71 0.44 -0.79 15.68
C LEU A 71 1.61 -1.36 16.48
N GLU A 72 1.31 -2.28 17.39
CA GLU A 72 2.32 -2.96 18.19
C GLU A 72 2.62 -4.34 17.60
N VAL A 73 3.90 -4.62 17.37
CA VAL A 73 4.36 -5.93 16.91
C VAL A 73 4.42 -6.90 18.09
N GLU A 74 3.73 -8.03 18.02
CA GLU A 74 3.83 -9.12 19.00
C GLU A 74 5.01 -10.03 18.68
N SER A 75 5.09 -10.48 17.43
CA SER A 75 6.16 -11.36 16.94
C SER A 75 6.37 -11.14 15.44
N PHE A 76 7.49 -11.65 14.92
CA PHE A 76 7.75 -11.66 13.49
C PHE A 76 8.54 -12.91 13.10
N SER A 77 8.49 -13.26 11.82
CA SER A 77 9.29 -14.33 11.23
C SER A 77 9.70 -13.96 9.82
N THR A 78 10.91 -14.34 9.43
CA THR A 78 11.39 -14.21 8.06
C THR A 78 11.53 -15.60 7.45
N GLU A 79 10.83 -15.84 6.35
CA GLU A 79 10.83 -17.11 5.61
C GLU A 79 11.11 -16.83 4.14
N ALA A 80 12.25 -17.32 3.63
CA ALA A 80 12.72 -16.98 2.28
C ALA A 80 12.72 -15.46 2.05
N GLU A 81 11.89 -14.97 1.14
CA GLU A 81 11.81 -13.57 0.70
C GLU A 81 10.62 -12.81 1.35
N GLU A 82 10.02 -13.40 2.39
CA GLU A 82 8.82 -12.87 3.06
C GLU A 82 9.12 -12.54 4.53
N LEU A 83 8.76 -11.33 4.95
CA LEU A 83 8.71 -10.90 6.35
C LEU A 83 7.25 -10.90 6.81
N LYS A 84 6.91 -11.79 7.74
CA LYS A 84 5.60 -11.86 8.39
C LYS A 84 5.67 -11.17 9.74
N ILE A 85 4.79 -10.19 9.94
CA ILE A 85 4.67 -9.43 11.18
C ILE A 85 3.32 -9.74 11.81
N ASN A 86 3.34 -10.30 13.02
CA ASN A 86 2.14 -10.53 13.82
C ASN A 86 1.98 -9.38 14.81
N LEU A 87 0.78 -8.80 14.85
CA LEU A 87 0.43 -7.64 15.66
C LEU A 87 -0.20 -8.08 16.99
N ALA A 88 -0.02 -7.28 18.03
CA ALA A 88 -0.59 -7.53 19.36
C ALA A 88 -2.12 -7.33 19.42
N ALA A 89 -2.67 -6.53 18.51
CA ALA A 89 -4.10 -6.22 18.42
C ALA A 89 -4.59 -6.25 16.97
N ASP A 90 -5.90 -6.39 16.80
CA ASP A 90 -6.56 -6.33 15.49
C ASP A 90 -6.40 -4.94 14.86
N MET A 91 -6.09 -4.93 13.57
CA MET A 91 -6.20 -3.73 12.74
C MET A 91 -7.67 -3.35 12.57
N SER A 92 -7.93 -2.05 12.51
CA SER A 92 -9.27 -1.53 12.22
C SER A 92 -9.63 -1.84 10.76
N PRO A 93 -10.79 -2.47 10.47
CA PRO A 93 -11.21 -2.79 9.11
C PRO A 93 -11.20 -1.57 8.18
N GLY A 94 -10.51 -1.69 7.03
CA GLY A 94 -10.35 -0.65 6.00
C GLY A 94 -9.66 0.63 6.45
N GLN A 95 -9.13 0.69 7.67
CA GLN A 95 -8.26 1.79 8.09
C GLN A 95 -6.96 1.74 7.29
N GLU A 96 -6.59 2.85 6.68
CA GLU A 96 -5.27 2.99 6.05
C GLU A 96 -4.19 3.14 7.13
N TYR A 97 -3.09 2.40 6.98
CA TYR A 97 -1.89 2.49 7.79
C TYR A 97 -0.70 2.85 6.91
N ALA A 98 0.06 3.87 7.33
CA ALA A 98 1.38 4.17 6.77
C ALA A 98 2.45 3.41 7.57
N LEU A 99 3.16 2.50 6.90
CA LEU A 99 4.21 1.65 7.45
C LEU A 99 5.58 2.14 7.05
N SER A 100 6.43 2.41 8.03
CA SER A 100 7.86 2.65 7.85
C SER A 100 8.65 1.54 8.53
N LEU A 101 9.59 0.94 7.80
CA LEU A 101 10.55 0.01 8.39
C LEU A 101 11.89 -0.04 7.65
N THR A 102 12.89 -0.62 8.29
CA THR A 102 14.20 -0.91 7.70
C THR A 102 14.46 -2.41 7.76
N VAL A 103 14.99 -2.95 6.65
CA VAL A 103 15.47 -4.32 6.55
C VAL A 103 16.92 -4.35 6.07
N SER A 104 17.60 -5.46 6.31
CA SER A 104 18.95 -5.71 5.76
C SER A 104 19.09 -7.11 5.19
N ASP A 105 20.05 -7.33 4.29
CA ASP A 105 20.37 -8.65 3.75
C ASP A 105 21.58 -9.29 4.48
N ALA A 106 22.02 -10.47 4.00
CA ALA A 106 23.21 -11.14 4.53
C ALA A 106 24.53 -10.41 4.22
N ALA A 107 24.57 -9.57 3.19
CA ALA A 107 25.71 -8.72 2.83
C ALA A 107 25.74 -7.41 3.64
N ARG A 108 24.72 -7.15 4.47
CA ARG A 108 24.47 -5.94 5.26
C ARG A 108 24.15 -4.71 4.41
N ASN A 109 23.64 -4.90 3.21
CA ASN A 109 22.94 -3.82 2.52
C ASN A 109 21.59 -3.60 3.21
N SER A 110 21.15 -2.36 3.29
CA SER A 110 19.90 -1.99 3.96
C SER A 110 18.92 -1.32 3.01
N HIS A 111 17.63 -1.55 3.26
CA HIS A 111 16.54 -0.87 2.57
C HIS A 111 15.55 -0.34 3.61
N SER A 112 15.38 0.99 3.63
CA SER A 112 14.32 1.65 4.40
C SER A 112 13.17 1.99 3.46
N LEU A 113 11.96 1.58 3.83
CA LEU A 113 10.77 1.76 3.01
C LEU A 113 9.67 2.48 3.77
N LEU A 114 8.81 3.13 2.99
CA LEU A 114 7.52 3.66 3.42
C LEU A 114 6.45 3.09 2.48
N CYS A 115 5.50 2.33 2.99
CA CYS A 115 4.38 1.81 2.20
C CYS A 115 3.06 2.05 2.94
N ARG A 116 1.95 1.86 2.21
CA ARG A 116 0.59 1.95 2.75
C ARG A 116 -0.08 0.59 2.62
N PHE A 117 -0.90 0.24 3.60
CA PHE A 117 -1.77 -0.92 3.56
C PHE A 117 -3.07 -0.62 4.30
N PHE A 118 -4.07 -1.48 4.14
CA PHE A 118 -5.37 -1.33 4.78
C PHE A 118 -5.62 -2.46 5.78
N GLY A 119 -6.25 -2.14 6.90
CA GLY A 119 -6.64 -3.14 7.89
C GLY A 119 -7.63 -4.15 7.31
N TYR A 120 -7.41 -5.42 7.59
CA TYR A 120 -8.23 -6.51 7.06
C TYR A 120 -9.67 -6.46 7.61
N ASN A 121 -10.64 -6.53 6.72
CA ASN A 121 -12.05 -6.62 7.07
C ASN A 121 -12.55 -8.09 6.92
N PRO A 122 -12.77 -8.83 8.02
CA PRO A 122 -13.28 -10.20 7.93
C PRO A 122 -14.79 -10.27 7.72
N ARG A 123 -15.51 -9.15 7.75
CA ARG A 123 -16.98 -9.08 7.70
C ARG A 123 -17.48 -8.33 6.47
N VAL A 124 -16.79 -8.47 5.33
CA VAL A 124 -17.26 -7.85 4.08
C VAL A 124 -18.64 -8.44 3.71
N PRO A 125 -19.70 -7.62 3.57
CA PRO A 125 -21.03 -8.11 3.25
C PRO A 125 -21.09 -8.72 1.84
N GLU A 126 -22.05 -9.61 1.62
CA GLU A 126 -22.43 -10.01 0.28
C GLU A 126 -23.24 -8.89 -0.37
N LEU A 127 -22.80 -8.44 -1.54
CA LEU A 127 -23.40 -7.32 -2.25
C LEU A 127 -23.88 -7.79 -3.63
N LEU A 128 -25.04 -7.28 -4.04
CA LEU A 128 -25.58 -7.44 -5.38
C LEU A 128 -25.70 -6.08 -6.05
N LEU A 129 -25.20 -5.96 -7.27
CA LEU A 129 -25.49 -4.79 -8.09
C LEU A 129 -26.99 -4.78 -8.42
N ASN A 130 -27.71 -3.77 -7.91
CA ASN A 130 -29.17 -3.69 -7.99
C ASN A 130 -29.61 -2.76 -9.12
N GLU A 131 -29.07 -1.55 -9.17
CA GLU A 131 -29.44 -0.53 -10.17
C GLU A 131 -28.21 0.27 -10.63
N ILE A 132 -28.24 0.74 -11.87
CA ILE A 132 -27.28 1.68 -12.43
C ILE A 132 -28.06 2.75 -13.19
N THR A 133 -27.83 4.00 -12.84
CA THR A 133 -28.30 5.16 -13.58
C THR A 133 -27.11 5.76 -14.33
N THR A 134 -27.21 5.80 -15.66
CA THR A 134 -26.22 6.43 -16.54
C THR A 134 -26.87 7.52 -17.37
N GLN A 135 -26.10 8.52 -17.81
CA GLN A 135 -26.63 9.69 -18.53
C GLN A 135 -27.68 10.46 -17.71
N GLY A 136 -27.50 10.51 -16.40
CA GLY A 136 -28.31 11.23 -15.45
C GLY A 136 -28.37 12.73 -15.74
N SER A 137 -29.48 13.34 -15.35
CA SER A 137 -29.65 14.79 -15.41
C SER A 137 -28.97 15.45 -14.21
N THR A 138 -28.96 16.78 -14.18
CA THR A 138 -28.50 17.54 -13.00
C THR A 138 -29.31 17.22 -11.74
N SER A 139 -30.57 16.82 -11.89
CA SER A 139 -31.51 16.53 -10.78
C SER A 139 -31.68 15.03 -10.50
N ASN A 140 -30.99 14.18 -11.26
CA ASN A 140 -30.88 12.75 -10.98
C ASN A 140 -29.59 12.25 -11.64
N PRO A 141 -28.42 12.51 -11.02
CA PRO A 141 -27.12 12.21 -11.58
C PRO A 141 -26.84 10.71 -11.68
N ASP A 142 -25.66 10.36 -12.19
CA ASP A 142 -25.25 8.98 -12.34
C ASP A 142 -24.99 8.31 -10.99
N LYS A 143 -25.62 7.16 -10.77
CA LYS A 143 -25.63 6.44 -9.50
C LYS A 143 -25.46 4.95 -9.74
N VAL A 144 -24.78 4.27 -8.82
CA VAL A 144 -24.77 2.81 -8.70
C VAL A 144 -25.40 2.44 -7.38
N GLU A 145 -26.42 1.59 -7.40
CA GLU A 145 -27.03 1.05 -6.20
C GLU A 145 -26.61 -0.40 -5.98
N LEU A 146 -26.09 -0.70 -4.80
CA LEU A 146 -25.80 -2.06 -4.34
C LEU A 146 -26.79 -2.45 -3.26
N LYS A 147 -27.31 -3.68 -3.36
CA LYS A 147 -28.14 -4.29 -2.33
C LYS A 147 -27.31 -5.18 -1.42
N VAL A 148 -27.48 -5.01 -0.12
CA VAL A 148 -26.83 -5.83 0.92
C VAL A 148 -27.60 -7.14 1.09
N LEU A 149 -26.93 -8.27 0.84
CA LEU A 149 -27.49 -9.62 0.94
C LEU A 149 -27.14 -10.33 2.27
N SER A 150 -26.08 -9.89 2.95
CA SER A 150 -25.70 -10.37 4.27
C SER A 150 -25.19 -9.23 5.15
N PRO A 151 -25.40 -9.28 6.48
CA PRO A 151 -24.92 -8.23 7.36
C PRO A 151 -23.38 -8.21 7.39
N GLY A 152 -22.79 -7.05 7.58
CA GLY A 152 -21.34 -6.89 7.55
C GLY A 152 -20.88 -5.46 7.74
N ASN A 153 -19.60 -5.23 7.43
CA ASN A 153 -18.98 -3.92 7.42
C ASN A 153 -18.46 -3.64 6.00
N THR A 154 -18.76 -2.47 5.44
CA THR A 154 -18.39 -2.11 4.05
C THR A 154 -16.93 -1.72 3.85
N ALA A 155 -16.13 -1.62 4.92
CA ALA A 155 -14.76 -1.14 4.85
C ALA A 155 -13.92 -1.92 3.83
N GLY A 156 -13.27 -1.19 2.93
CA GLY A 156 -12.38 -1.76 1.91
C GLY A 156 -13.08 -2.34 0.68
N VAL A 157 -14.42 -2.35 0.63
CA VAL A 157 -15.15 -2.61 -0.61
C VAL A 157 -14.85 -1.49 -1.59
N VAL A 158 -14.56 -1.85 -2.85
CA VAL A 158 -14.26 -0.86 -3.89
C VAL A 158 -15.18 -1.05 -5.08
N VAL A 159 -15.82 0.05 -5.49
CA VAL A 159 -16.65 0.14 -6.70
C VAL A 159 -15.87 0.93 -7.74
N TYR A 160 -15.66 0.33 -8.92
CA TYR A 160 -14.94 0.95 -10.02
C TYR A 160 -15.88 1.30 -11.16
N GLU A 161 -15.74 2.51 -11.71
CA GLU A 161 -16.08 2.79 -13.09
C GLU A 161 -14.97 2.23 -13.98
N GLY A 162 -15.11 0.96 -14.34
CA GLY A 162 -14.16 0.18 -15.10
C GLY A 162 -13.90 -1.17 -14.45
N THR A 163 -12.64 -1.59 -14.51
CA THR A 163 -12.09 -2.79 -13.86
C THR A 163 -11.03 -2.37 -12.85
N ARG A 164 -10.61 -3.27 -11.96
CA ARG A 164 -9.59 -2.96 -10.94
C ARG A 164 -8.31 -2.34 -11.51
N ASP A 165 -7.87 -2.79 -12.67
CA ASP A 165 -6.59 -2.38 -13.28
C ASP A 165 -6.76 -1.24 -14.30
N PHE A 166 -8.00 -0.99 -14.74
CA PHE A 166 -8.33 0.02 -15.75
C PHE A 166 -9.67 0.67 -15.40
N PHE A 167 -9.62 1.83 -14.75
CA PHE A 167 -10.80 2.59 -14.31
C PHE A 167 -10.61 4.09 -14.53
N ASP A 168 -11.72 4.80 -14.69
CA ASP A 168 -11.75 6.27 -14.75
C ASP A 168 -11.92 6.84 -13.33
N HIS A 169 -12.87 6.29 -12.58
CA HIS A 169 -13.12 6.64 -11.17
C HIS A 169 -13.36 5.41 -10.30
N TYR A 170 -13.20 5.56 -8.99
CA TYR A 170 -13.50 4.51 -8.02
C TYR A 170 -13.97 5.11 -6.70
N LYS A 171 -14.70 4.31 -5.93
CA LYS A 171 -15.07 4.60 -4.54
C LYS A 171 -14.59 3.48 -3.64
N VAL A 172 -13.73 3.79 -2.68
CA VAL A 172 -13.49 2.92 -1.52
C VAL A 172 -14.56 3.27 -0.49
N LEU A 173 -15.35 2.28 -0.08
CA LEU A 173 -16.41 2.51 0.89
C LEU A 173 -15.82 2.68 2.30
N PRO A 174 -16.29 3.67 3.08
CA PRO A 174 -15.92 3.82 4.48
C PRO A 174 -16.44 2.64 5.31
N PRO A 175 -15.95 2.46 6.55
CA PRO A 175 -16.50 1.48 7.47
C PRO A 175 -17.92 1.85 7.89
N VAL A 176 -18.91 1.10 7.39
CA VAL A 176 -20.32 1.21 7.77
C VAL A 176 -20.83 -0.17 8.12
N GLU A 177 -21.47 -0.32 9.28
CA GLU A 177 -22.19 -1.54 9.62
C GLU A 177 -23.52 -1.56 8.88
N VAL A 178 -23.75 -2.61 8.10
CA VAL A 178 -24.93 -2.75 7.24
C VAL A 178 -25.70 -4.01 7.57
N GLU A 179 -27.01 -3.97 7.38
CA GLU A 179 -27.91 -5.10 7.57
C GLU A 179 -28.42 -5.65 6.23
N THR A 180 -28.92 -6.88 6.24
CA THR A 180 -29.53 -7.48 5.05
C THR A 180 -30.75 -6.67 4.60
N GLY A 181 -30.78 -6.29 3.32
CA GLY A 181 -31.82 -5.46 2.75
C GLY A 181 -31.50 -3.97 2.71
N ASP A 182 -30.38 -3.54 3.31
CA ASP A 182 -29.85 -2.19 3.11
C ASP A 182 -29.45 -1.96 1.65
N TYR A 183 -29.47 -0.69 1.24
CA TYR A 183 -28.99 -0.22 -0.05
C TYR A 183 -27.82 0.73 0.15
N LEU A 184 -26.80 0.59 -0.69
CA LEU A 184 -25.65 1.49 -0.78
C LEU A 184 -25.77 2.25 -2.10
N VAL A 185 -25.86 3.57 -2.05
CA VAL A 185 -26.05 4.43 -3.22
C VAL A 185 -24.75 5.20 -3.44
N ILE A 186 -24.06 4.90 -4.54
CA ILE A 186 -22.79 5.51 -4.90
C ILE A 186 -23.06 6.52 -6.02
N HIS A 187 -22.85 7.80 -5.74
CA HIS A 187 -23.01 8.92 -6.67
C HIS A 187 -21.71 9.15 -7.44
N PHE A 188 -21.74 8.92 -8.75
CA PHE A 188 -20.58 9.04 -9.65
C PHE A 188 -20.43 10.42 -10.28
N ARG A 189 -21.43 11.28 -10.12
CA ARG A 189 -21.43 12.66 -10.64
C ARG A 189 -21.82 13.66 -9.54
N PRO A 190 -21.01 13.81 -8.48
CA PRO A 190 -21.26 14.82 -7.46
C PRO A 190 -21.23 16.23 -8.04
N SER A 191 -21.96 17.14 -7.41
CA SER A 191 -21.92 18.58 -7.66
C SER A 191 -20.72 19.28 -7.00
N GLY A 192 -20.03 18.60 -6.08
CA GLY A 192 -18.87 19.09 -5.35
C GLY A 192 -19.23 20.01 -4.18
N THR A 193 -20.39 19.82 -3.56
CA THR A 193 -20.86 20.67 -2.44
C THR A 193 -20.44 20.09 -1.09
N GLU A 194 -20.32 20.93 -0.05
CA GLU A 194 -19.96 20.48 1.30
C GLU A 194 -21.01 19.55 1.93
N ASP A 195 -22.25 19.57 1.43
CA ASP A 195 -23.35 18.71 1.89
C ASP A 195 -23.26 17.27 1.34
N GLU A 196 -22.42 17.02 0.33
CA GLU A 196 -22.16 15.70 -0.25
C GLU A 196 -21.16 14.92 0.61
N VAL A 197 -21.66 14.44 1.75
CA VAL A 197 -20.89 13.69 2.74
C VAL A 197 -21.15 12.19 2.56
N ASP A 198 -20.09 11.38 2.64
CA ASP A 198 -20.21 9.93 2.78
C ASP A 198 -20.81 9.60 4.15
N GLU A 199 -21.92 8.89 4.15
CA GLU A 199 -22.60 8.53 5.38
C GLU A 199 -21.86 7.43 6.13
N ARG A 200 -21.76 7.57 7.46
CA ARG A 200 -21.02 6.62 8.31
C ARG A 200 -21.81 6.13 9.50
N GLU A 201 -22.58 7.03 10.11
CA GLU A 201 -23.32 6.73 11.34
C GLU A 201 -24.83 6.61 11.10
N SER A 202 -25.35 7.31 10.08
CA SER A 202 -26.79 7.36 9.79
C SER A 202 -27.05 7.59 8.30
N LYS A 203 -28.11 6.96 7.77
CA LYS A 203 -28.63 7.09 6.39
C LYS A 203 -29.29 8.44 6.04
N ILE A 204 -29.11 9.43 6.91
CA ILE A 204 -29.69 10.78 6.76
C ILE A 204 -28.65 11.83 7.19
N GLU A 205 -27.39 11.43 7.16
CA GLU A 205 -26.26 12.31 7.47
C GLU A 205 -26.02 13.26 6.29
N CYS A 206 -26.16 12.75 5.07
CA CYS A 206 -26.07 13.54 3.86
C CYS A 206 -27.28 14.47 3.72
N ARG A 207 -27.03 15.73 3.32
CA ARG A 207 -28.08 16.74 3.09
C ARG A 207 -28.13 17.25 1.66
N ALA A 208 -27.34 16.63 0.77
CA ALA A 208 -27.33 16.95 -0.64
C ALA A 208 -28.72 16.69 -1.26
N GLU A 209 -29.08 17.47 -2.28
CA GLU A 209 -30.41 17.41 -2.94
C GLU A 209 -30.74 16.02 -3.50
N ASP A 210 -29.72 15.27 -3.91
CA ASP A 210 -29.83 13.96 -4.55
C ASP A 210 -29.60 12.77 -3.61
N ALA A 211 -29.41 13.02 -2.31
CA ALA A 211 -29.26 11.99 -1.29
C ALA A 211 -30.52 11.09 -1.23
N SER A 212 -30.30 9.82 -0.93
CA SER A 212 -31.35 8.82 -0.78
C SER A 212 -31.89 8.80 0.65
N ASP A 213 -33.21 8.95 0.80
CA ASP A 213 -33.86 8.84 2.10
C ASP A 213 -33.89 7.39 2.67
N TYR A 214 -33.43 6.39 1.92
CA TYR A 214 -33.54 4.97 2.27
C TYR A 214 -32.22 4.18 2.22
N GLY A 215 -31.21 4.70 1.52
CA GLY A 215 -29.91 4.06 1.33
C GLY A 215 -28.81 4.73 2.16
N TRP A 216 -27.62 4.13 2.14
CA TRP A 216 -26.39 4.78 2.58
C TRP A 216 -25.75 5.50 1.39
N ASP A 217 -25.60 6.82 1.46
CA ASP A 217 -25.05 7.61 0.36
C ASP A 217 -23.53 7.76 0.42
N PHE A 218 -22.89 7.56 -0.74
CA PHE A 218 -21.45 7.70 -0.92
C PHE A 218 -21.14 8.47 -2.20
N TRP A 219 -20.15 9.36 -2.16
CA TRP A 219 -19.88 10.31 -3.25
C TRP A 219 -18.48 10.11 -3.83
N VAL A 220 -18.37 9.91 -5.14
CA VAL A 220 -17.08 9.73 -5.83
C VAL A 220 -16.40 11.09 -5.98
N GLU A 221 -15.36 11.36 -5.18
CA GLU A 221 -14.64 12.65 -5.23
C GLU A 221 -14.17 12.99 -6.65
N GLY A 222 -14.60 14.15 -7.16
CA GLY A 222 -14.26 14.61 -8.51
C GLY A 222 -14.88 13.80 -9.65
N GLY A 223 -15.85 12.93 -9.37
CA GLY A 223 -16.49 12.06 -10.35
C GLY A 223 -17.16 12.80 -11.50
N GLY A 224 -16.86 12.38 -12.73
CA GLY A 224 -17.42 12.96 -13.96
C GLY A 224 -18.78 12.40 -14.39
N GLY A 225 -19.31 11.42 -13.67
CA GLY A 225 -20.42 10.56 -14.09
C GLY A 225 -19.95 9.28 -14.76
N LEU A 226 -20.92 8.45 -15.14
CA LEU A 226 -20.72 7.14 -15.75
C LEU A 226 -20.75 7.22 -17.27
N SER A 227 -19.87 6.47 -17.94
CA SER A 227 -19.91 6.35 -19.40
C SER A 227 -21.25 5.82 -19.92
N GLY A 228 -21.94 6.65 -20.71
CA GLY A 228 -23.23 6.31 -21.32
C GLY A 228 -23.17 5.48 -22.60
N ASN A 229 -21.98 5.15 -23.12
CA ASN A 229 -21.82 4.44 -24.40
C ASN A 229 -21.22 3.03 -24.24
N ASN A 230 -20.14 2.93 -23.47
CA ASN A 230 -19.30 1.72 -23.40
C ASN A 230 -18.65 1.55 -22.02
N GLY A 231 -19.36 1.94 -20.95
CA GLY A 231 -18.89 1.80 -19.58
C GLY A 231 -18.93 0.37 -19.06
N VAL A 232 -18.12 0.11 -18.03
CA VAL A 232 -18.11 -1.12 -17.23
C VAL A 232 -18.21 -0.70 -15.77
N ILE A 233 -19.00 -1.40 -14.96
CA ILE A 233 -19.00 -1.26 -13.51
C ILE A 233 -18.57 -2.58 -12.91
N SER A 234 -17.58 -2.54 -12.01
CA SER A 234 -17.08 -3.72 -11.31
C SER A 234 -17.04 -3.46 -9.81
N VAL A 235 -17.50 -4.45 -9.04
CA VAL A 235 -17.41 -4.44 -7.58
C VAL A 235 -16.45 -5.54 -7.17
N TYR A 236 -15.46 -5.20 -6.35
CA TYR A 236 -14.52 -6.15 -5.77
C TYR A 236 -14.62 -6.14 -4.25
N ARG A 237 -14.51 -7.34 -3.68
CA ARG A 237 -14.48 -7.63 -2.25
C ARG A 237 -13.21 -8.37 -1.89
#